data_AF-A0A7L3I6T9-F1
#
_entry.id   AF-A0A7L3I6T9-F1
#
_cell.length_a   1.000
_cell.length_b   1.000
_cell.length_c   1.000
_cell.angle_alpha   90.00
_cell.angle_beta   90.00
_cell.angle_gamma   90.00
#
_symmetry.space_group_name_H-M   'P 1'
#
loop_
_entity.id
_entity.type
_entity.pdbx_description
1 polymer ?
#
loop_
_entity_poly.entity_id
_entity_poly.type
_entity_poly.pdbx_seq_one_letter_code
_entity_poly.pdbx_strand_id
1 'polypeptide(L)'
;MFHLFSHCWSWLQAIQAPIRKVTLLVMGLDNAGKTSVIMDIGRALAGEVLPDEQPGQTRLRVDRFEVTLVELPGGQRSRSAWRSRYSEAHGLLFVLDSGDLARMEEARKVLSRVLSHPDVSGKPLLLLANKQDAAAALLPCELIERLRLERLVNETRSPCRIEPCVAPSGPARSTLAGLRWLLRS
;
A
#
# COMPACT_ATOMS: atom_id res chain seq x y z
N MET A 1 -3.00 45.31 10.79
CA MET A 1 -1.63 44.74 10.78
C MET A 1 -1.56 43.41 11.56
N PHE A 2 -2.56 42.51 11.43
CA PHE A 2 -2.65 41.26 12.22
C PHE A 2 -2.73 39.97 11.38
N HIS A 3 -2.75 40.07 10.05
CA HIS A 3 -2.88 38.89 9.16
C HIS A 3 -1.55 38.25 8.75
N LEU A 4 -0.40 38.90 8.96
CA LEU A 4 0.91 38.36 8.57
C LEU A 4 1.50 37.36 9.60
N PHE A 5 1.07 37.44 10.87
CA PHE A 5 1.64 36.60 11.94
C PHE A 5 1.03 35.19 12.03
N SER A 6 -0.23 34.99 11.62
CA SER A 6 -0.86 33.66 11.67
C SER A 6 -0.26 32.69 10.65
N HIS A 7 0.10 33.19 9.46
CA HIS A 7 0.69 32.37 8.40
C HIS A 7 2.10 31.90 8.75
N CYS A 8 2.95 32.78 9.33
CA CYS A 8 4.28 32.40 9.81
C CYS A 8 4.21 31.36 10.95
N TRP A 9 3.24 31.46 11.84
CA TRP A 9 3.05 30.51 12.94
C TRP A 9 2.63 29.12 12.45
N SER A 10 1.69 29.04 11.51
CA SER A 10 1.30 27.76 10.89
C SER A 10 2.46 27.11 10.10
N TRP A 11 3.31 27.92 9.48
CA TRP A 11 4.53 27.47 8.80
C TRP A 11 5.58 26.95 9.79
N LEU A 12 5.82 27.67 10.88
CA LEU A 12 6.73 27.25 11.95
C LEU A 12 6.26 25.95 12.63
N GLN A 13 4.95 25.80 12.86
CA GLN A 13 4.37 24.56 13.40
C GLN A 13 4.49 23.39 12.41
N ALA A 14 4.34 23.64 11.10
CA ALA A 14 4.54 22.61 10.07
C ALA A 14 6.01 22.15 10.00
N ILE A 15 6.97 23.04 10.24
CA ILE A 15 8.41 22.73 10.32
C ILE A 15 8.75 21.95 11.61
N GLN A 16 8.03 22.18 12.71
CA GLN A 16 8.25 21.51 14.01
C GLN A 16 7.45 20.21 14.21
N ALA A 17 6.59 19.82 13.27
CA ALA A 17 5.77 18.63 13.44
C ALA A 17 6.64 17.35 13.52
N PRO A 18 6.43 16.47 14.52
CA PRO A 18 7.25 15.29 14.70
C PRO A 18 7.12 14.31 13.54
N ILE A 19 8.21 13.59 13.26
CA ILE A 19 8.22 12.48 12.31
C ILE A 19 7.27 11.40 12.81
N ARG A 20 6.34 10.95 11.95
CA ARG A 20 5.40 9.88 12.27
C ARG A 20 5.93 8.55 11.74
N LYS A 21 6.06 7.55 12.61
CA LYS A 21 6.42 6.19 12.24
C LYS A 21 5.17 5.42 11.80
N VAL A 22 5.24 4.75 10.66
CA VAL A 22 4.12 4.03 10.06
C VAL A 22 4.61 2.68 9.54
N THR A 23 3.92 1.62 9.90
CA THR A 23 4.17 0.27 9.37
C THR A 23 3.09 -0.09 8.37
N LEU A 24 3.48 -0.41 7.14
CA LEU A 24 2.58 -0.88 6.10
C LEU A 24 2.88 -2.33 5.77
N LEU A 25 1.85 -3.17 5.74
CA LEU A 25 2.01 -4.55 5.31
C LEU A 25 1.84 -4.64 3.80
N VAL A 26 2.86 -5.13 3.10
CA VAL A 26 2.83 -5.38 1.67
C VAL A 26 2.37 -6.82 1.44
N MET A 27 1.16 -6.97 0.91
CA MET A 27 0.47 -8.24 0.74
C MET A 27 0.04 -8.48 -0.70
N GLY A 28 -0.37 -9.71 -1.00
CA GLY A 28 -0.80 -10.13 -2.33
C GLY A 28 -0.37 -11.55 -2.65
N LEU A 29 -0.97 -12.15 -3.68
CA LEU A 29 -0.61 -13.50 -4.11
C LEU A 29 0.88 -13.57 -4.52
N ASP A 30 1.44 -14.77 -4.47
CA ASP A 30 2.74 -15.05 -5.07
C ASP A 30 2.75 -14.64 -6.56
N ASN A 31 3.91 -14.18 -7.00
CA ASN A 31 4.13 -13.64 -8.35
C ASN A 31 3.34 -12.36 -8.72
N ALA A 32 2.62 -11.73 -7.78
CA ALA A 32 1.91 -10.47 -8.04
C ALA A 32 2.85 -9.26 -8.27
N GLY A 33 4.13 -9.37 -7.88
CA GLY A 33 5.13 -8.31 -8.02
C GLY A 33 5.36 -7.45 -6.76
N LYS A 34 5.10 -7.98 -5.56
CA LYS A 34 5.31 -7.28 -4.28
C LYS A 34 6.74 -6.73 -4.13
N THR A 35 7.74 -7.60 -4.23
CA THR A 35 9.15 -7.20 -4.16
C THR A 35 9.50 -6.16 -5.22
N SER A 36 9.01 -6.34 -6.46
CA SER A 36 9.22 -5.38 -7.56
C SER A 36 8.64 -3.99 -7.25
N VAL A 37 7.44 -3.94 -6.65
CA VAL A 37 6.81 -2.69 -6.21
C VAL A 37 7.63 -2.02 -5.10
N ILE A 38 8.11 -2.79 -4.12
CA ILE A 38 8.94 -2.25 -3.03
C ILE A 38 10.23 -1.64 -3.60
N MET A 39 10.90 -2.36 -4.50
CA MET A 39 12.10 -1.88 -5.18
C MET A 39 11.82 -0.62 -6.03
N ASP A 40 10.68 -0.58 -6.71
CA ASP A 40 10.28 0.57 -7.52
C ASP A 40 10.00 1.82 -6.67
N ILE A 41 9.29 1.65 -5.54
CA ILE A 41 9.09 2.72 -4.55
C ILE A 41 10.44 3.22 -4.03
N GLY A 42 11.32 2.31 -3.62
CA GLY A 42 12.66 2.66 -3.10
C GLY A 42 13.49 3.42 -4.13
N ARG A 43 13.48 2.98 -5.40
CA ARG A 43 14.17 3.67 -6.50
C ARG A 43 13.60 5.06 -6.76
N ALA A 44 12.27 5.17 -6.79
CA ALA A 44 11.59 6.43 -7.07
C ALA A 44 11.79 7.48 -5.97
N LEU A 45 12.13 7.06 -4.76
CA LEU A 45 12.48 7.93 -3.62
C LEU A 45 14.00 8.17 -3.48
N ALA A 46 14.81 7.69 -4.43
CA ALA A 46 16.18 8.14 -4.73
C ALA A 46 17.13 8.38 -3.53
N GLY A 47 17.11 7.53 -2.50
CA GLY A 47 18.02 7.62 -1.35
C GLY A 47 17.36 7.89 0.00
N GLU A 48 16.03 7.97 0.05
CA GLU A 48 15.26 8.00 1.30
C GLU A 48 15.16 6.63 2.00
N VAL A 49 15.82 5.59 1.47
CA VAL A 49 15.90 4.27 2.11
C VAL A 49 16.84 4.35 3.31
N LEU A 50 16.36 3.89 4.47
CA LEU A 50 17.09 3.95 5.73
C LEU A 50 17.96 2.69 5.92
N PRO A 51 19.18 2.81 6.49
CA PRO A 51 20.18 1.74 6.51
C PRO A 51 19.88 0.53 7.42
N ASP A 52 18.81 0.57 8.21
CA ASP A 52 18.44 -0.50 9.15
C ASP A 52 17.36 -1.43 8.54
N GLU A 53 17.80 -2.28 7.59
CA GLU A 53 16.94 -3.27 6.93
C GLU A 53 16.94 -4.60 7.70
N GLN A 54 15.81 -4.90 8.34
CA GLN A 54 15.52 -6.23 8.86
C GLN A 54 15.06 -7.14 7.70
N PRO A 55 15.27 -8.46 7.75
CA PRO A 55 14.80 -9.37 6.71
C PRO A 55 13.31 -9.20 6.41
N GLY A 56 12.98 -8.94 5.13
CA GLY A 56 11.59 -8.70 4.68
C GLY A 56 11.02 -7.33 5.07
N GLN A 57 11.85 -6.39 5.54
CA GLN A 57 11.45 -5.02 5.84
C GLN A 57 12.30 -4.02 5.06
N THR A 58 11.64 -3.06 4.43
CA THR A 58 12.29 -1.91 3.81
C THR A 58 11.82 -0.65 4.52
N ARG A 59 12.75 0.12 5.06
CA ARG A 59 12.46 1.40 5.73
C ARG A 59 12.77 2.55 4.81
N LEU A 60 11.85 3.50 4.73
CA LEU A 60 11.95 4.64 3.84
C LEU A 60 11.34 5.89 4.45
N ARG A 61 11.92 7.05 4.15
CA ARG A 61 11.28 8.34 4.40
C ARG A 61 10.24 8.58 3.28
N VAL A 62 9.09 9.15 3.62
CA VAL A 62 8.16 9.76 2.64
C VAL A 62 7.56 10.99 3.30
N ASP A 63 7.81 12.17 2.74
CA ASP A 63 7.39 13.43 3.32
C ASP A 63 7.82 13.50 4.82
N ARG A 64 6.86 13.62 5.76
CA ARG A 64 7.09 13.63 7.21
C ARG A 64 6.98 12.25 7.89
N PHE A 65 6.91 11.18 7.12
CA PHE A 65 6.74 9.82 7.63
C PHE A 65 8.05 9.02 7.56
N GLU A 66 8.26 8.16 8.55
CA GLU A 66 9.22 7.06 8.51
C GLU A 66 8.40 5.79 8.32
N VAL A 67 8.46 5.22 7.12
CA VAL A 67 7.60 4.13 6.68
C VAL A 67 8.38 2.83 6.69
N THR A 68 7.86 1.83 7.38
CA THR A 68 8.36 0.45 7.34
C THR A 68 7.43 -0.37 6.45
N LEU A 69 7.89 -0.74 5.27
CA LEU A 69 7.22 -1.71 4.39
C LEU A 69 7.60 -3.11 4.84
N VAL A 70 6.64 -3.91 5.29
CA VAL A 70 6.85 -5.31 5.68
C VAL A 70 6.31 -6.21 4.59
N GLU A 71 7.19 -6.86 3.83
CA GLU A 71 6.79 -7.80 2.78
C GLU A 71 6.33 -9.13 3.37
N LEU A 72 5.10 -9.53 3.07
CA LEU A 72 4.57 -10.83 3.48
C LEU A 72 4.62 -11.84 2.33
N PRO A 73 5.11 -13.08 2.56
CA PRO A 73 5.19 -14.09 1.52
C PRO A 73 3.82 -14.45 0.94
N GLY A 74 3.71 -14.41 -0.40
CA GLY A 74 2.46 -14.57 -1.14
C GLY A 74 1.98 -16.01 -1.34
N GLY A 75 2.84 -17.00 -1.10
CA GLY A 75 2.53 -18.40 -1.37
C GLY A 75 1.44 -18.94 -0.45
N GLN A 76 0.51 -19.74 -0.98
CA GLN A 76 -0.68 -20.21 -0.26
C GLN A 76 -0.39 -20.79 1.14
N ARG A 77 0.67 -21.60 1.28
CA ARG A 77 1.08 -22.22 2.55
C ARG A 77 1.61 -21.21 3.58
N SER A 78 2.18 -20.09 3.13
CA SER A 78 2.77 -19.07 3.99
C SER A 78 1.76 -18.04 4.50
N ARG A 79 0.58 -17.94 3.87
CA ARG A 79 -0.43 -16.92 4.22
C ARG A 79 -1.08 -17.12 5.60
N SER A 80 -0.92 -18.28 6.23
CA SER A 80 -1.36 -18.52 7.60
C SER A 80 -0.60 -17.65 8.62
N ALA A 81 0.67 -17.36 8.34
CA ALA A 81 1.53 -16.57 9.20
C ALA A 81 1.24 -15.06 9.14
N TRP A 82 0.49 -14.56 8.16
CA TRP A 82 0.24 -13.12 8.01
C TRP A 82 -0.44 -12.49 9.23
N ARG A 83 -1.31 -13.26 9.91
CA ARG A 83 -2.09 -12.80 11.06
C ARG A 83 -1.22 -12.28 12.20
N SER A 84 -0.02 -12.84 12.39
CA SER A 84 0.88 -12.41 13.47
C SER A 84 1.37 -10.97 13.32
N ARG A 85 1.24 -10.37 12.12
CA ARG A 85 1.71 -9.03 11.80
C ARG A 85 0.59 -8.00 11.72
N TYR A 86 -0.68 -8.41 11.76
CA TYR A 86 -1.82 -7.51 11.50
C TYR A 86 -1.96 -6.38 12.53
N SER A 87 -1.71 -6.66 13.80
CA SER A 87 -1.79 -5.67 14.88
C SER A 87 -0.79 -4.52 14.68
N GLU A 88 0.37 -4.80 14.08
CA GLU A 88 1.43 -3.83 13.80
C GLU A 88 1.11 -2.91 12.60
N ALA A 89 0.17 -3.31 11.74
CA ALA A 89 -0.16 -2.57 10.53
C ALA A 89 -0.85 -1.24 10.85
N HIS A 90 -0.44 -0.16 10.20
CA HIS A 90 -1.19 1.10 10.18
C HIS A 90 -2.06 1.21 8.92
N GLY A 91 -1.66 0.50 7.86
CA GLY A 91 -2.38 0.42 6.59
C GLY A 91 -1.86 -0.75 5.76
N LEU A 92 -2.55 -1.03 4.67
CA LEU A 92 -2.25 -2.15 3.78
C LEU A 92 -1.87 -1.68 2.40
N LEU A 93 -0.85 -2.30 1.82
CA LEU A 93 -0.49 -2.16 0.42
C LEU A 93 -0.67 -3.53 -0.24
N PHE A 94 -1.79 -3.72 -0.95
CA PHE A 94 -2.13 -4.99 -1.58
C PHE A 94 -1.76 -4.95 -3.07
N VAL A 95 -0.77 -5.75 -3.46
CA VAL A 95 -0.32 -5.85 -4.84
C VAL A 95 -1.07 -6.97 -5.54
N LEU A 96 -1.74 -6.63 -6.63
CA LEU A 96 -2.51 -7.54 -7.47
C LEU A 96 -1.89 -7.63 -8.87
N ASP A 97 -1.74 -8.85 -9.38
CA ASP A 97 -1.47 -9.06 -10.80
C ASP A 97 -2.75 -8.81 -11.59
N SER A 98 -2.80 -7.73 -12.37
CA SER A 98 -4.01 -7.34 -13.11
C SER A 98 -4.25 -8.22 -14.34
N GLY A 99 -3.24 -8.93 -14.82
CA GLY A 99 -3.34 -9.83 -15.98
C GLY A 99 -3.67 -11.28 -15.62
N ASP A 100 -3.63 -11.64 -14.33
CA ASP A 100 -3.88 -13.01 -13.87
C ASP A 100 -5.37 -13.26 -13.58
N LEU A 101 -6.14 -13.39 -14.66
CA LEU A 101 -7.59 -13.59 -14.58
C LEU A 101 -7.95 -14.92 -13.88
N ALA A 102 -7.12 -15.95 -14.03
CA ALA A 102 -7.35 -17.27 -13.46
C ALA A 102 -7.32 -17.25 -11.92
N ARG A 103 -6.49 -16.40 -11.32
CA ARG A 103 -6.37 -16.27 -9.86
C ARG A 103 -7.13 -15.08 -9.27
N MET A 104 -7.95 -14.38 -10.06
CA MET A 104 -8.71 -13.22 -9.58
C MET A 104 -9.67 -13.57 -8.41
N GLU A 105 -10.34 -14.72 -8.49
CA GLU A 105 -11.23 -15.17 -7.41
C GLU A 105 -10.45 -15.58 -6.16
N GLU A 106 -9.24 -16.14 -6.31
CA GLU A 106 -8.35 -16.40 -5.17
C GLU A 106 -7.91 -15.09 -4.51
N ALA A 107 -7.50 -14.10 -5.30
CA ALA A 107 -7.11 -12.79 -4.82
C ALA A 107 -8.26 -12.10 -4.06
N ARG A 108 -9.49 -12.17 -4.60
CA ARG A 108 -10.70 -11.67 -3.93
C ARG A 108 -10.93 -12.33 -2.57
N LYS A 109 -10.85 -13.66 -2.50
CA LYS A 109 -11.03 -14.40 -1.23
C LYS A 109 -9.94 -14.04 -0.22
N VAL A 110 -8.70 -13.91 -0.66
CA VAL A 110 -7.58 -13.51 0.21
C VAL A 110 -7.78 -12.09 0.73
N LEU A 111 -8.10 -11.13 -0.15
CA LEU A 111 -8.33 -9.74 0.22
C LEU A 111 -9.50 -9.62 1.22
N SER A 112 -10.62 -10.30 0.93
CA SER A 112 -11.78 -10.34 1.83
C SER A 112 -11.42 -10.90 3.21
N ARG A 113 -10.72 -12.03 3.25
CA ARG A 113 -10.27 -12.63 4.53
C ARG A 113 -9.34 -11.71 5.32
N VAL A 114 -8.48 -10.94 4.64
CA VAL A 114 -7.57 -9.98 5.27
C VAL A 114 -8.36 -8.82 5.86
N LEU A 115 -9.20 -8.14 5.07
CA LEU A 115 -9.93 -6.95 5.51
C LEU A 115 -11.00 -7.24 6.57
N SER A 116 -11.58 -8.44 6.57
CA SER A 116 -12.53 -8.86 7.60
C SER A 116 -11.89 -9.22 8.94
N HIS A 117 -10.55 -9.24 9.05
CA HIS A 117 -9.90 -9.54 10.31
C HIS A 117 -10.04 -8.36 11.30
N PRO A 118 -10.33 -8.57 12.59
CA PRO A 118 -10.51 -7.48 13.56
C PRO A 118 -9.34 -6.51 13.64
N ASP A 119 -8.11 -7.03 13.62
CA ASP A 119 -6.88 -6.20 13.63
C ASP A 119 -6.62 -5.43 12.33
N VAL A 120 -7.41 -5.65 11.28
CA VAL A 120 -7.24 -5.02 9.96
C VAL A 120 -8.42 -4.13 9.60
N SER A 121 -9.63 -4.54 9.97
CA SER A 121 -10.86 -3.80 9.74
C SER A 121 -10.71 -2.34 10.17
N GLY A 122 -11.14 -1.41 9.32
CA GLY A 122 -10.99 0.02 9.51
C GLY A 122 -9.66 0.63 9.05
N LYS A 123 -8.61 -0.18 8.79
CA LYS A 123 -7.31 0.34 8.32
C LYS A 123 -7.38 0.65 6.81
N PRO A 124 -6.71 1.72 6.36
CA PRO A 124 -6.75 2.09 4.94
C PRO A 124 -6.01 1.07 4.06
N LEU A 125 -6.51 0.87 2.86
CA LEU A 125 -6.02 -0.04 1.84
C LEU A 125 -5.63 0.72 0.58
N LEU A 126 -4.38 0.57 0.16
CA LEU A 126 -3.95 0.87 -1.20
C LEU A 126 -3.87 -0.43 -1.99
N LEU A 127 -4.71 -0.59 -3.01
CA LEU A 127 -4.63 -1.68 -3.97
C LEU A 127 -3.82 -1.23 -5.18
N LEU A 128 -2.68 -1.88 -5.43
CA LEU A 128 -1.90 -1.65 -6.63
C LEU A 128 -2.27 -2.68 -7.69
N ALA A 129 -2.94 -2.20 -8.74
CA ALA A 129 -3.23 -2.97 -9.93
C ALA A 129 -1.94 -3.06 -10.77
N ASN A 130 -1.08 -4.02 -10.44
CA ASN A 130 0.25 -4.17 -11.05
C ASN A 130 0.16 -4.90 -12.40
N LYS A 131 1.23 -4.79 -13.20
CA LYS A 131 1.40 -5.39 -14.53
C LYS A 131 0.42 -4.86 -15.58
N GLN A 132 0.16 -3.55 -15.55
CA GLN A 132 -0.72 -2.87 -16.51
C GLN A 132 -0.15 -2.83 -17.95
N ASP A 133 1.09 -3.28 -18.13
CA ASP A 133 1.73 -3.54 -19.43
C ASP A 133 1.28 -4.85 -20.08
N ALA A 134 0.67 -5.78 -19.32
CA ALA A 134 0.16 -7.04 -19.87
C ALA A 134 -1.07 -6.81 -20.75
N ALA A 135 -1.15 -7.51 -21.89
CA ALA A 135 -2.27 -7.38 -22.82
C ALA A 135 -3.64 -7.74 -22.22
N ALA A 136 -3.68 -8.62 -21.22
CA ALA A 136 -4.88 -9.04 -20.51
C ALA A 136 -5.11 -8.27 -19.19
N ALA A 137 -4.34 -7.20 -18.93
CA ALA A 137 -4.43 -6.46 -17.68
C ALA A 137 -5.80 -5.78 -17.55
N LEU A 138 -6.47 -6.05 -16.43
CA LEU A 138 -7.70 -5.37 -16.08
C LEU A 138 -7.44 -3.95 -15.62
N LEU A 139 -8.27 -3.01 -16.08
CA LEU A 139 -8.25 -1.64 -15.61
C LEU A 139 -8.79 -1.55 -14.17
N PRO A 140 -8.42 -0.49 -13.41
CA PRO A 140 -8.90 -0.29 -12.05
C PRO A 140 -10.42 -0.39 -11.87
N CYS A 141 -11.21 0.15 -12.82
CA CYS A 141 -12.67 0.06 -12.78
C CYS A 141 -13.19 -1.38 -12.87
N GLU A 142 -12.58 -2.22 -13.72
CA GLU A 142 -12.95 -3.63 -13.85
C GLU A 142 -12.57 -4.44 -12.60
N LEU A 143 -11.45 -4.07 -11.95
CA LEU A 143 -11.02 -4.69 -10.70
C LEU A 143 -11.97 -4.37 -9.53
N ILE A 144 -12.54 -3.17 -9.49
CA ILE A 144 -13.56 -2.80 -8.49
C ILE A 144 -14.73 -3.79 -8.54
N GLU A 145 -15.22 -4.07 -9.75
CA GLU A 145 -16.33 -5.02 -9.96
C GLU A 145 -15.92 -6.47 -9.65
N ARG A 146 -14.81 -6.94 -10.22
CA ARG A 146 -14.38 -8.34 -10.07
C ARG A 146 -14.04 -8.70 -8.62
N LEU A 147 -13.45 -7.77 -7.88
CA LEU A 147 -13.12 -7.99 -6.46
C LEU A 147 -14.29 -7.63 -5.53
N ARG A 148 -15.38 -7.06 -6.05
CA ARG A 148 -16.50 -6.50 -5.26
C ARG A 148 -16.01 -5.51 -4.20
N LEU A 149 -15.09 -4.62 -4.59
CA LEU A 149 -14.38 -3.75 -3.65
C LEU A 149 -15.34 -2.87 -2.87
N GLU A 150 -16.31 -2.22 -3.51
CA GLU A 150 -17.25 -1.30 -2.85
C GLU A 150 -17.96 -1.95 -1.67
N ARG A 151 -18.52 -3.15 -1.88
CA ARG A 151 -19.17 -3.92 -0.82
C ARG A 151 -18.19 -4.25 0.30
N LEU A 152 -17.02 -4.78 -0.05
CA LEU A 152 -16.04 -5.24 0.91
C LEU A 152 -15.49 -4.10 1.78
N VAL A 153 -15.19 -2.94 1.18
CA VAL A 153 -14.61 -1.78 1.89
C VAL A 153 -15.66 -1.12 2.79
N ASN A 154 -16.93 -1.13 2.39
CA ASN A 154 -18.03 -0.64 3.21
C ASN A 154 -18.29 -1.56 4.42
N GLU A 155 -18.33 -2.88 4.21
CA GLU A 155 -18.52 -3.87 5.29
C GLU A 155 -17.38 -3.82 6.32
N THR A 156 -16.14 -3.63 5.85
CA THR A 156 -14.94 -3.59 6.71
C THR A 156 -14.53 -2.18 7.13
N ARG A 157 -15.31 -1.16 6.73
CA ARG A 157 -15.05 0.27 6.98
C ARG A 157 -13.61 0.72 6.64
N SER A 158 -13.00 0.07 5.66
CA SER A 158 -11.59 0.28 5.31
C SER A 158 -11.50 1.26 4.13
N PRO A 159 -11.02 2.51 4.31
CA PRO A 159 -10.84 3.43 3.19
C PRO A 159 -9.97 2.79 2.12
N CYS A 160 -10.37 2.86 0.85
CA CYS A 160 -9.68 2.16 -0.22
C CYS A 160 -9.35 3.09 -1.38
N ARG A 161 -8.14 2.94 -1.92
CA ARG A 161 -7.70 3.57 -3.17
C ARG A 161 -7.07 2.51 -4.05
N ILE A 162 -7.36 2.58 -5.34
CA ILE A 162 -6.74 1.73 -6.36
C ILE A 162 -5.85 2.57 -7.27
N GLU A 163 -4.65 2.10 -7.57
CA GLU A 163 -3.73 2.76 -8.50
C GLU A 163 -3.18 1.74 -9.52
N PRO A 164 -3.15 2.09 -10.82
CA PRO A 164 -2.45 1.29 -11.82
C PRO A 164 -0.94 1.38 -11.60
N CYS A 165 -0.24 0.27 -11.79
CA CYS A 165 1.21 0.17 -11.62
C CYS A 165 1.83 -0.79 -12.64
N VAL A 166 3.09 -0.52 -13.01
CA VAL A 166 3.95 -1.41 -13.79
C VAL A 166 5.29 -1.47 -13.06
N ALA A 167 5.46 -2.40 -12.14
CA ALA A 167 6.73 -2.56 -11.42
C ALA A 167 7.55 -3.72 -12.02
N PRO A 168 8.89 -3.60 -12.15
CA PRO A 168 9.73 -2.52 -11.65
C PRO A 168 10.09 -1.44 -12.69
N SER A 169 9.44 -1.41 -13.86
CA SER A 169 9.93 -0.66 -15.04
C SER A 169 9.05 0.50 -15.50
N GLY A 170 7.94 0.78 -14.79
CA GLY A 170 6.98 1.82 -15.13
C GLY A 170 7.17 3.13 -14.35
N PRO A 171 6.43 4.18 -14.71
CA PRO A 171 6.46 5.43 -13.97
C PRO A 171 5.82 5.24 -12.58
N ALA A 172 6.63 5.34 -11.52
CA ALA A 172 6.20 5.21 -10.12
C ALA A 172 5.26 6.33 -9.62
N ARG A 173 4.84 7.27 -10.48
CA ARG A 173 4.04 8.45 -10.11
C ARG A 173 2.73 8.07 -9.42
N SER A 174 1.97 7.14 -10.00
CA SER A 174 0.70 6.66 -9.44
C SER A 174 0.91 5.90 -8.13
N THR A 175 1.92 5.02 -8.08
CA THR A 175 2.32 4.29 -6.87
C THR A 175 2.66 5.24 -5.72
N LEU A 176 3.47 6.27 -5.96
CA LEU A 176 3.83 7.26 -4.94
C LEU A 176 2.65 8.16 -4.54
N ALA A 177 1.77 8.50 -5.48
CA ALA A 177 0.54 9.24 -5.15
C ALA A 177 -0.38 8.41 -4.24
N GLY A 178 -0.57 7.13 -4.57
CA GLY A 178 -1.31 6.17 -3.74
C GLY A 178 -0.68 5.98 -2.36
N LEU A 179 0.65 5.85 -2.30
CA LEU A 179 1.37 5.72 -1.02
C LEU A 179 1.19 6.97 -0.16
N ARG A 180 1.32 8.17 -0.72
CA ARG A 180 1.09 9.42 0.03
C ARG A 180 -0.36 9.57 0.50
N TRP A 181 -1.34 9.11 -0.28
CA TRP A 181 -2.73 9.03 0.16
C TRP A 181 -2.84 8.08 1.36
N LEU A 182 -2.28 6.87 1.26
CA LEU A 182 -2.34 5.84 2.31
C LEU A 182 -1.76 6.33 3.65
N LEU A 183 -0.67 7.13 3.61
CA LEU A 183 -0.03 7.68 4.81
C LEU A 183 -0.82 8.82 5.49
N ARG A 184 -1.78 9.42 4.78
CA ARG A 184 -2.59 10.55 5.27
C ARG A 184 -4.02 10.16 5.65
N SER A 185 -4.45 8.96 5.25
CA SER A 185 -5.74 8.36 5.58
C SER A 185 -5.90 8.03 7.06
#